data_AF-A0AAU5NP77-F1
#
_entry.id   AF-A0AAU5NP77-F1
#
_cell.length_a   1.000
_cell.length_b   1.000
_cell.length_c   1.000
_cell.angle_alpha   90.00
_cell.angle_beta   90.00
_cell.angle_gamma   90.00
#
_symmetry.space_group_name_H-M   'P 1'
#
loop_
_entity.id
_entity.type
_entity.pdbx_description
1 polymer ?
#
loop_
_entity_poly.entity_id
_entity_poly.type
_entity_poly.pdbx_seq_one_letter_code
_entity_poly.pdbx_strand_id
1 'polypeptide(L)'
;MGNSTRALVISNRRITGLTADVIAELVAEVGPLWHQRHQTRLASRQRKRAMGAGAKHRLVFVDRLLATLVHLRHGTTHDVLACWFGVDRSTITRAINEVRPLLAERGCTISPDVRLRTLAEVVDHLGATGKTGIIDGTEIRVRRPAQGRKDRDKFISGKNKQNAVKSMVVTDGEGRVLWCSPTKPGSCADITHARQLGLVGLLAGGPAVKILADAGYQGLGAQTGGRVVTPPHRKFKKNAPDWYEEMYERQRKAHSSRRIRVEHGIAHLKNWRALARHLGRREHMSDTVRAIAGLLSHQQIADLTSAQQM
;
A
#
# COMPACT_ATOMS: atom_id res chain seq x y z
N MET A 1 -25.96 -12.38 1.00
CA MET A 1 -26.43 -11.00 1.16
C MET A 1 -27.52 -10.70 0.11
N GLY A 2 -28.61 -10.04 0.49
CA GLY A 2 -29.68 -9.66 -0.46
C GLY A 2 -29.28 -8.51 -1.39
N ASN A 3 -29.99 -8.35 -2.51
CA ASN A 3 -29.68 -7.32 -3.51
C ASN A 3 -29.77 -5.88 -2.94
N SER A 4 -30.73 -5.59 -2.08
CA SER A 4 -30.90 -4.26 -1.47
C SER A 4 -29.72 -3.89 -0.56
N THR A 5 -29.24 -4.82 0.27
CA THR A 5 -28.05 -4.60 1.11
C THR A 5 -26.81 -4.39 0.25
N ARG A 6 -26.69 -5.11 -0.88
CA ARG A 6 -25.58 -4.91 -1.82
C ARG A 6 -25.56 -3.49 -2.38
N ALA A 7 -26.70 -3.00 -2.83
CA ALA A 7 -26.84 -1.66 -3.37
C ALA A 7 -26.45 -0.59 -2.34
N LEU A 8 -26.82 -0.76 -1.06
CA LEU A 8 -26.44 0.14 0.03
C LEU A 8 -24.93 0.16 0.28
N VAL A 9 -24.27 -1.01 0.26
CA VAL A 9 -22.81 -1.09 0.42
C VAL A 9 -22.08 -0.40 -0.73
N ILE A 10 -22.57 -0.55 -1.97
CA ILE A 10 -21.96 0.04 -3.17
C ILE A 10 -22.17 1.56 -3.22
N SER A 11 -23.37 2.04 -2.92
CA SER A 11 -23.72 3.46 -3.00
C SER A 11 -23.09 4.31 -1.90
N ASN A 12 -22.71 3.71 -0.76
CA ASN A 12 -22.14 4.45 0.37
C ASN A 12 -20.61 4.33 0.43
N ARG A 13 -19.92 5.34 -0.10
CA ARG A 13 -18.45 5.46 -0.08
C ARG A 13 -17.83 5.29 1.31
N ARG A 14 -18.55 5.59 2.40
CA ARG A 14 -17.98 5.44 3.76
C ARG A 14 -17.74 3.98 4.14
N ILE A 15 -18.45 3.03 3.51
CA ILE A 15 -18.40 1.59 3.81
C ILE A 15 -17.20 0.90 3.13
N THR A 16 -16.89 1.27 1.89
CA THR A 16 -15.81 0.65 1.11
C THR A 16 -14.59 1.57 0.96
N GLY A 17 -14.77 2.87 1.13
CA GLY A 17 -13.81 3.91 0.79
C GLY A 17 -13.88 4.36 -0.68
N LEU A 18 -14.73 3.74 -1.50
CA LEU A 18 -14.76 3.86 -2.95
C LEU A 18 -16.13 4.31 -3.48
N THR A 19 -16.17 5.03 -4.61
CA THR A 19 -17.43 5.34 -5.30
C THR A 19 -17.99 4.12 -6.04
N ALA A 20 -19.27 4.18 -6.41
CA ALA A 20 -19.94 3.09 -7.13
C ALA A 20 -19.25 2.77 -8.47
N ASP A 21 -18.79 3.80 -9.21
CA ASP A 21 -18.12 3.63 -10.49
C ASP A 21 -16.77 2.90 -10.34
N VAL A 22 -15.96 3.29 -9.35
CA VAL A 22 -14.71 2.59 -9.03
C VAL A 22 -14.97 1.13 -8.66
N ILE A 23 -16.06 0.83 -7.93
CA ILE A 23 -16.46 -0.54 -7.61
C ILE A 23 -16.90 -1.29 -8.89
N ALA A 24 -17.65 -0.65 -9.78
CA ALA A 24 -18.09 -1.26 -11.03
C ALA A 24 -16.90 -1.62 -11.93
N GLU A 25 -15.91 -0.72 -12.06
CA GLU A 25 -14.66 -0.98 -12.78
C GLU A 25 -13.88 -2.14 -12.13
N LEU A 26 -13.78 -2.18 -10.80
CA LEU A 26 -13.16 -3.29 -10.09
C LEU A 26 -13.87 -4.63 -10.37
N VAL A 27 -15.20 -4.62 -10.46
CA VAL A 27 -15.97 -5.83 -10.81
C VAL A 27 -15.67 -6.27 -12.23
N ALA A 28 -15.67 -5.34 -13.19
CA ALA A 28 -15.41 -5.62 -14.60
C ALA A 28 -13.99 -6.15 -14.83
N GLU A 29 -13.00 -5.60 -14.13
CA GLU A 29 -11.60 -5.97 -14.31
C GLU A 29 -11.19 -7.20 -13.51
N VAL A 30 -11.54 -7.26 -12.21
CA VAL A 30 -11.05 -8.31 -11.30
C VAL A 30 -11.92 -9.56 -11.38
N GLY A 31 -13.20 -9.42 -11.75
CA GLY A 31 -14.15 -10.52 -11.85
C GLY A 31 -13.68 -11.64 -12.79
N PRO A 32 -13.34 -11.34 -14.06
CA PRO A 32 -12.84 -12.34 -15.00
C PRO A 32 -11.56 -13.04 -14.52
N LEU A 33 -10.60 -12.28 -13.97
CA LEU A 33 -9.35 -12.82 -13.44
C LEU A 33 -9.58 -13.78 -12.27
N TRP A 34 -10.53 -13.46 -11.38
CA TRP A 34 -10.92 -14.35 -10.29
C TRP A 34 -11.53 -15.65 -10.82
N HIS A 35 -12.43 -15.58 -11.81
CA HIS A 35 -13.05 -16.77 -12.41
C HIS A 35 -11.99 -17.66 -13.07
N GLN A 36 -11.06 -17.08 -13.83
CA GLN A 36 -9.96 -17.80 -14.45
C GLN A 36 -9.10 -18.52 -13.40
N ARG A 37 -8.59 -17.80 -12.38
CA ARG A 37 -7.79 -18.42 -11.30
C ARG A 37 -8.56 -19.49 -10.55
N HIS A 38 -9.85 -19.27 -10.34
CA HIS A 38 -10.71 -20.24 -9.68
C HIS A 38 -10.80 -21.53 -10.51
N GLN A 39 -11.05 -21.43 -11.81
CA GLN A 39 -11.11 -22.57 -12.73
C GLN A 39 -9.77 -23.31 -12.82
N THR A 40 -8.65 -22.60 -12.98
CA THR A 40 -7.31 -23.21 -13.02
C THR A 40 -7.02 -24.01 -11.74
N ARG A 41 -7.32 -23.44 -10.56
CA ARG A 41 -7.15 -24.13 -9.27
C ARG A 41 -8.04 -25.36 -9.13
N LEU A 42 -9.25 -25.30 -9.71
CA LEU A 42 -10.15 -26.43 -9.75
C LEU A 42 -9.59 -27.54 -10.64
N ALA A 43 -9.03 -27.21 -11.82
CA ALA A 43 -8.45 -28.18 -12.74
C ALA A 43 -7.14 -28.81 -12.22
N SER A 44 -6.32 -28.06 -11.48
CA SER A 44 -4.98 -28.50 -11.06
C SER A 44 -4.94 -29.46 -9.85
N ARG A 45 -6.08 -29.75 -9.21
CA ARG A 45 -6.13 -30.64 -8.03
C ARG A 45 -6.40 -32.08 -8.46
N GLN A 46 -5.54 -33.02 -8.06
CA GLN A 46 -5.91 -34.45 -8.07
C GLN A 46 -7.14 -34.63 -7.16
N ARG A 47 -8.26 -35.03 -7.75
CA ARG A 47 -9.54 -35.13 -7.06
C ARG A 47 -9.99 -36.58 -6.91
N LYS A 48 -10.61 -36.88 -5.76
CA LYS A 48 -11.41 -38.10 -5.55
C LYS A 48 -12.87 -37.98 -6.03
N ARG A 49 -13.35 -36.78 -6.41
CA ARG A 49 -14.73 -36.50 -6.86
C ARG A 49 -14.74 -35.57 -8.09
N ALA A 50 -15.78 -35.64 -8.91
CA ALA A 50 -15.91 -34.82 -10.13
C ALA A 50 -15.81 -33.30 -9.88
N MET A 51 -15.45 -32.55 -10.93
CA MET A 51 -15.46 -31.08 -10.91
C MET A 51 -16.84 -30.57 -10.48
N GLY A 52 -16.91 -29.75 -9.42
CA GLY A 52 -18.18 -29.20 -8.92
C GLY A 52 -18.91 -30.02 -7.84
N ALA A 53 -18.42 -31.20 -7.47
CA ALA A 53 -19.03 -32.05 -6.44
C ALA A 53 -18.72 -31.63 -4.97
N GLY A 54 -18.17 -30.42 -4.77
CA GLY A 54 -17.92 -29.83 -3.45
C GLY A 54 -19.01 -28.83 -3.06
N ALA A 55 -18.96 -28.32 -1.82
CA ALA A 55 -19.89 -27.28 -1.38
C ALA A 55 -19.86 -26.07 -2.32
N LYS A 56 -21.03 -25.69 -2.87
CA LYS A 56 -21.17 -24.55 -3.77
C LYS A 56 -20.67 -23.27 -3.08
N HIS A 57 -19.97 -22.41 -3.84
CA HIS A 57 -19.53 -21.11 -3.31
C HIS A 57 -20.76 -20.28 -2.93
N ARG A 58 -20.98 -20.07 -1.62
CA ARG A 58 -22.13 -19.29 -1.09
C ARG A 58 -22.09 -17.80 -1.47
N LEU A 59 -20.93 -17.28 -1.87
CA LEU A 59 -20.75 -15.88 -2.30
C LEU A 59 -20.33 -15.81 -3.76
N VAL A 60 -21.10 -15.05 -4.55
CA VAL A 60 -20.73 -14.56 -5.88
C VAL A 60 -19.53 -13.60 -5.79
N PHE A 61 -18.86 -13.34 -6.91
CA PHE A 61 -17.64 -12.52 -6.92
C PHE A 61 -17.85 -11.13 -6.32
N VAL A 62 -18.94 -10.44 -6.66
CA VAL A 62 -19.22 -9.09 -6.13
C VAL A 62 -19.28 -9.09 -4.60
N ASP A 63 -19.95 -10.07 -3.98
CA ASP A 63 -20.02 -10.16 -2.51
C ASP A 63 -18.64 -10.46 -1.89
N ARG A 64 -17.78 -11.23 -2.58
CA ARG A 64 -16.38 -11.47 -2.15
C ARG A 64 -15.56 -10.20 -2.18
N LEU A 65 -15.71 -9.41 -3.24
CA LEU A 65 -15.05 -8.12 -3.41
C LEU A 65 -15.49 -7.17 -2.30
N LEU A 66 -16.80 -6.98 -2.11
CA LEU A 66 -17.34 -6.10 -1.07
C LEU A 66 -16.88 -6.48 0.33
N ALA A 67 -16.93 -7.77 0.70
CA ALA A 67 -16.40 -8.25 1.97
C ALA A 67 -14.91 -7.92 2.15
N THR A 68 -14.12 -8.03 1.08
CA THR A 68 -12.69 -7.70 1.09
C THR A 68 -12.47 -6.20 1.24
N LEU A 69 -13.21 -5.37 0.51
CA LEU A 69 -13.10 -3.90 0.61
C LEU A 69 -13.46 -3.40 2.01
N VAL A 70 -14.55 -3.89 2.59
CA VAL A 70 -14.96 -3.55 3.96
C VAL A 70 -13.90 -3.99 4.98
N HIS A 71 -13.34 -5.20 4.83
CA HIS A 71 -12.25 -5.68 5.67
C HIS A 71 -11.04 -4.74 5.61
N LEU A 72 -10.59 -4.36 4.41
CA LEU A 72 -9.42 -3.49 4.23
C LEU A 72 -9.70 -2.08 4.77
N ARG A 73 -10.89 -1.54 4.50
CA ARG A 73 -11.28 -0.18 4.90
C ARG A 73 -11.39 -0.04 6.41
N HIS A 74 -12.07 -0.98 7.06
CA HIS A 74 -12.45 -0.85 8.47
C HIS A 74 -11.66 -1.75 9.42
N GLY A 75 -10.86 -2.69 8.91
CA GLY A 75 -10.19 -3.70 9.74
C GLY A 75 -11.19 -4.67 10.38
N THR A 76 -12.40 -4.79 9.84
CA THR A 76 -13.48 -5.63 10.37
C THR A 76 -13.04 -7.09 10.44
N THR A 77 -13.34 -7.77 11.56
CA THR A 77 -12.99 -9.18 11.72
C THR A 77 -13.77 -10.05 10.74
N HIS A 78 -13.21 -11.20 10.39
CA HIS A 78 -13.87 -12.14 9.48
C HIS A 78 -15.18 -12.69 10.08
N ASP A 79 -15.29 -12.74 11.41
CA ASP A 79 -16.48 -13.18 12.13
C ASP A 79 -17.64 -12.18 11.98
N VAL A 80 -17.38 -10.88 12.14
CA VAL A 80 -18.39 -9.83 11.90
C VAL A 80 -18.86 -9.83 10.46
N LEU A 81 -17.94 -9.95 9.50
CA LEU A 81 -18.29 -10.07 8.08
C LEU A 81 -19.09 -11.35 7.79
N ALA A 82 -18.79 -12.46 8.45
CA ALA A 82 -19.55 -13.70 8.31
C ALA A 82 -21.01 -13.52 8.74
N CYS A 83 -21.23 -12.87 9.90
CA CYS A 83 -22.56 -12.48 10.36
C CYS A 83 -23.28 -11.58 9.35
N TRP A 84 -22.62 -10.53 8.86
CA TRP A 84 -23.24 -9.59 7.89
C TRP A 84 -23.60 -10.22 6.56
N PHE A 85 -22.77 -11.15 6.06
CA PHE A 85 -22.99 -11.79 4.76
C PHE A 85 -23.85 -13.06 4.85
N GLY A 86 -24.13 -13.56 6.06
CA GLY A 86 -24.91 -14.78 6.30
C GLY A 86 -24.17 -16.06 5.88
N VAL A 87 -22.86 -16.12 6.13
CA VAL A 87 -21.99 -17.24 5.72
C VAL A 87 -21.01 -17.59 6.82
N ASP A 88 -20.32 -18.73 6.69
CA ASP A 88 -19.28 -19.14 7.63
C ASP A 88 -18.05 -18.22 7.58
N ARG A 89 -17.39 -18.00 8.71
CA ARG A 89 -16.10 -17.28 8.82
C ARG A 89 -15.04 -17.80 7.83
N SER A 90 -15.03 -19.12 7.59
CA SER A 90 -14.11 -19.75 6.64
C SER A 90 -14.38 -19.31 5.19
N THR A 91 -15.64 -19.03 4.84
CA THR A 91 -16.04 -18.50 3.53
C THR A 91 -15.52 -17.08 3.33
N ILE A 92 -15.64 -16.21 4.32
CA ILE A 92 -15.06 -14.85 4.30
C ILE A 92 -13.54 -14.90 4.20
N THR A 93 -12.90 -15.73 5.03
CA THR A 93 -11.44 -15.90 5.01
C THR A 93 -10.96 -16.32 3.61
N ARG A 94 -11.67 -17.27 2.98
CA ARG A 94 -11.37 -17.70 1.60
C ARG A 94 -11.59 -16.56 0.60
N ALA A 95 -12.70 -15.84 0.69
CA ALA A 95 -13.00 -14.71 -0.18
C ALA A 95 -11.90 -13.65 -0.16
N ILE A 96 -11.51 -13.21 1.05
CA ILE A 96 -10.45 -12.21 1.22
C ILE A 96 -9.10 -12.73 0.70
N ASN A 97 -8.77 -13.99 0.95
CA ASN A 97 -7.52 -14.59 0.46
C ASN A 97 -7.49 -14.76 -1.07
N GLU A 98 -8.63 -14.93 -1.72
CA GLU A 98 -8.73 -15.03 -3.18
C GLU A 98 -8.71 -13.66 -3.85
N VAL A 99 -9.34 -12.64 -3.25
CA VAL A 99 -9.50 -11.30 -3.85
C VAL A 99 -8.30 -10.39 -3.59
N ARG A 100 -7.73 -10.40 -2.37
CA ARG A 100 -6.65 -9.48 -1.99
C ARG A 100 -5.43 -9.54 -2.93
N PRO A 101 -4.91 -10.72 -3.35
CA PRO A 101 -3.78 -10.77 -4.28
C PRO A 101 -4.10 -10.13 -5.63
N LEU A 102 -5.32 -10.35 -6.14
CA LEU A 102 -5.76 -9.72 -7.39
C LEU A 102 -5.76 -8.19 -7.28
N LEU A 103 -6.25 -7.65 -6.16
CA LEU A 103 -6.20 -6.21 -5.91
C LEU A 103 -4.76 -5.68 -5.78
N ALA A 104 -3.86 -6.46 -5.18
CA ALA A 104 -2.45 -6.09 -5.00
C ALA A 104 -1.69 -6.03 -6.33
N GLU A 105 -2.01 -6.92 -7.27
CA GLU A 105 -1.37 -7.01 -8.58
C GLU A 105 -1.82 -5.93 -9.57
N ARG A 106 -2.95 -5.26 -9.31
CA ARG A 106 -3.47 -4.17 -10.17
C ARG A 106 -2.50 -3.00 -10.31
N GLY A 107 -1.70 -2.72 -9.29
CA GLY A 107 -0.85 -1.53 -9.22
C GLY A 107 -1.62 -0.26 -8.85
N CYS A 108 -0.90 0.86 -8.77
CA CYS A 108 -1.47 2.17 -8.46
C CYS A 108 -1.85 2.90 -9.75
N THR A 109 -3.07 3.42 -9.79
CA THR A 109 -3.61 4.16 -10.94
C THR A 109 -3.07 5.58 -10.95
N ILE A 110 -2.49 6.00 -12.08
CA ILE A 110 -2.02 7.38 -12.29
C ILE A 110 -2.83 8.13 -13.36
N SER A 111 -3.48 7.38 -14.25
CA SER A 111 -4.50 7.82 -15.21
C SER A 111 -5.38 6.61 -15.56
N PRO A 112 -6.51 6.77 -16.28
CA PRO A 112 -7.40 5.64 -16.61
C PRO A 112 -6.69 4.41 -17.19
N ASP A 113 -5.71 4.63 -18.08
CA ASP A 113 -5.03 3.56 -18.80
C ASP A 113 -3.66 3.17 -18.23
N VAL A 114 -3.14 3.92 -17.26
CA VAL A 114 -1.76 3.73 -16.79
C VAL A 114 -1.73 3.39 -15.30
N ARG A 115 -1.05 2.28 -14.99
CA ARG A 115 -0.84 1.80 -13.63
C ARG A 115 0.59 1.40 -13.36
N LEU A 116 1.08 1.79 -12.19
CA LEU A 116 2.41 1.52 -11.72
C LEU A 116 2.39 0.36 -10.72
N ARG A 117 3.12 -0.72 -11.03
CA ARG A 117 3.18 -1.98 -10.26
C ARG A 117 4.52 -2.17 -9.59
N THR A 118 5.57 -1.60 -10.18
CA THR A 118 6.96 -1.76 -9.72
C THR A 118 7.60 -0.42 -9.41
N LEU A 119 8.67 -0.44 -8.61
CA LEU A 119 9.46 0.76 -8.35
C LEU A 119 10.14 1.29 -9.62
N ALA A 120 10.51 0.41 -10.56
CA ALA A 120 11.07 0.78 -11.85
C ALA A 120 10.08 1.63 -12.66
N GLU A 121 8.83 1.15 -12.82
CA GLU A 121 7.76 1.89 -13.51
C GLU A 121 7.51 3.27 -12.86
N VAL A 122 7.63 3.39 -11.54
CA VAL A 122 7.51 4.68 -10.85
C VAL A 122 8.65 5.63 -11.19
N VAL A 123 9.89 5.14 -11.19
CA VAL A 123 11.06 5.94 -11.58
C VAL A 123 10.94 6.37 -13.04
N ASP A 124 10.54 5.47 -13.94
CA ASP A 124 10.34 5.77 -15.35
C ASP A 124 9.24 6.82 -15.55
N HIS A 125 8.09 6.65 -14.86
CA HIS A 125 6.99 7.61 -14.91
C HIS A 125 7.39 9.01 -14.42
N LEU A 126 8.09 9.08 -13.28
CA LEU A 126 8.55 10.36 -12.73
C LEU A 126 9.55 11.04 -13.66
N GLY A 127 10.45 10.26 -14.28
CA GLY A 127 11.40 10.75 -15.27
C GLY A 127 10.73 11.28 -16.53
N ALA A 128 9.82 10.50 -17.11
CA ALA A 128 9.08 10.87 -18.31
C ALA A 128 8.21 12.13 -18.11
N THR A 129 7.70 12.34 -16.89
CA THR A 129 6.86 13.51 -16.56
C THR A 129 7.63 14.68 -15.96
N GLY A 130 8.93 14.56 -15.73
CA GLY A 130 9.75 15.57 -15.05
C GLY A 130 9.34 15.85 -13.59
N LYS A 131 8.54 14.97 -12.98
CA LYS A 131 8.00 15.17 -11.63
C LYS A 131 9.00 14.73 -10.56
N THR A 132 8.96 15.43 -9.42
CA THR A 132 9.68 15.00 -8.22
C THR A 132 8.89 13.91 -7.50
N GLY A 133 9.56 12.81 -7.13
CA GLY A 133 9.02 11.82 -6.21
C GLY A 133 9.39 12.11 -4.76
N ILE A 134 8.64 11.56 -3.82
CA ILE A 134 8.93 11.62 -2.39
C ILE A 134 8.83 10.20 -1.83
N ILE A 135 9.82 9.78 -1.04
CA ILE A 135 9.82 8.49 -0.35
C ILE A 135 9.77 8.66 1.15
N ASP A 136 9.03 7.77 1.80
CA ASP A 136 9.03 7.64 3.25
C ASP A 136 8.68 6.21 3.69
N GLY A 137 9.07 5.86 4.91
CA GLY A 137 8.73 4.60 5.55
C GLY A 137 7.41 4.71 6.32
N THR A 138 6.55 3.69 6.23
CA THR A 138 5.36 3.58 7.08
C THR A 138 5.34 2.27 7.87
N GLU A 139 5.05 2.36 9.17
CA GLU A 139 4.97 1.20 10.06
C GLU A 139 3.54 0.72 10.27
N ILE A 140 3.31 -0.58 10.13
CA ILE A 140 2.03 -1.24 10.39
C ILE A 140 2.21 -2.14 11.60
N ARG A 141 1.43 -1.90 12.66
CA ARG A 141 1.46 -2.73 13.86
C ARG A 141 1.01 -4.14 13.52
N VAL A 142 1.80 -5.14 13.92
CA VAL A 142 1.47 -6.56 13.73
C VAL A 142 1.54 -7.30 15.05
N ARG A 143 0.92 -8.49 15.11
CA ARG A 143 1.02 -9.35 16.29
C ARG A 143 2.49 -9.73 16.56
N ARG A 144 2.91 -9.61 17.83
CA ARG A 144 4.22 -10.09 18.28
C ARG A 144 4.29 -11.62 18.11
N PRO A 145 5.40 -12.16 17.58
CA PRO A 145 5.62 -13.61 17.58
C PRO A 145 5.51 -14.20 18.99
N ALA A 146 5.07 -15.45 19.10
CA ALA A 146 4.99 -16.17 20.37
C ALA A 146 6.35 -16.26 21.07
N GLN A 147 6.35 -16.43 22.38
CA GLN A 147 7.57 -16.63 23.17
C GLN A 147 8.34 -17.88 22.70
N GLY A 148 9.67 -17.83 22.80
CA GLY A 148 10.56 -18.92 22.35
C GLY A 148 10.88 -18.92 20.85
N ARG A 149 10.25 -18.06 20.04
CA ARG A 149 10.56 -17.93 18.61
C ARG A 149 11.85 -17.14 18.38
N LYS A 150 12.81 -17.74 17.64
CA LYS A 150 14.09 -17.09 17.25
C LYS A 150 13.90 -15.77 16.48
N ASP A 151 12.77 -15.58 15.80
CA ASP A 151 12.45 -14.37 15.04
C ASP A 151 11.66 -13.30 15.83
N ARG A 152 11.52 -13.45 17.15
CA ARG A 152 10.65 -12.60 17.97
C ARG A 152 10.98 -11.11 17.88
N ASP A 153 12.25 -10.75 17.95
CA ASP A 153 12.67 -9.35 18.04
C ASP A 153 12.90 -8.70 16.67
N LYS A 154 12.88 -9.48 15.58
CA LYS A 154 13.01 -8.97 14.20
C LYS A 154 11.92 -7.96 13.82
N PHE A 155 10.77 -8.01 14.50
CA PHE A 155 9.64 -7.13 14.22
C PHE A 155 9.62 -5.89 15.10
N ILE A 156 10.53 -5.75 16.06
CA ILE A 156 10.55 -4.58 16.95
C ILE A 156 11.16 -3.40 16.18
N SER A 157 10.35 -2.36 15.98
CA SER A 157 10.83 -1.08 15.46
C SER A 157 11.79 -0.44 16.45
N GLY A 158 12.96 -0.02 15.96
CA GLY A 158 13.94 0.70 16.77
C GLY A 158 13.42 2.05 17.29
N LYS A 159 12.62 2.76 16.47
CA LYS A 159 12.10 4.11 16.74
C LYS A 159 10.90 4.06 17.68
N ASN A 160 9.90 3.25 17.36
CA ASN A 160 8.63 3.22 18.08
C ASN A 160 8.56 2.11 19.15
N LYS A 161 9.59 1.26 19.26
CA LYS A 161 9.68 0.13 20.20
C LYS A 161 8.47 -0.82 20.15
N GLN A 162 7.76 -0.84 19.02
CA GLN A 162 6.55 -1.63 18.79
C GLN A 162 6.80 -2.75 17.79
N ASN A 163 5.99 -3.81 17.84
CA ASN A 163 6.02 -4.87 16.83
C ASN A 163 5.33 -4.40 15.56
N ALA A 164 6.10 -4.25 14.50
CA ALA A 164 5.65 -3.73 13.23
C ALA A 164 6.29 -4.46 12.05
N VAL A 165 5.65 -4.28 10.90
CA VAL A 165 6.31 -4.37 9.61
C VAL A 165 6.35 -2.98 8.97
N LYS A 166 7.26 -2.78 8.04
CA LYS A 166 7.49 -1.51 7.35
C LYS A 166 7.28 -1.67 5.86
N SER A 167 6.68 -0.68 5.22
CA SER A 167 6.64 -0.52 3.77
C SER A 167 7.22 0.84 3.40
N MET A 168 7.96 0.90 2.30
CA MET A 168 8.35 2.17 1.69
C MET A 168 7.21 2.64 0.79
N VAL A 169 6.77 3.87 1.00
CA VAL A 169 5.74 4.54 0.19
C VAL A 169 6.45 5.51 -0.75
N VAL A 170 6.00 5.55 -2.00
CA VAL A 170 6.44 6.54 -2.98
C VAL A 170 5.23 7.38 -3.39
N THR A 171 5.33 8.70 -3.26
CA THR A 171 4.34 9.65 -3.76
C THR A 171 4.93 10.54 -4.84
N ASP A 172 4.07 11.20 -5.62
CA ASP A 172 4.48 12.38 -6.37
C ASP A 172 4.62 13.61 -5.45
N GLY A 173 4.97 14.76 -6.06
CA GLY A 173 5.10 16.04 -5.39
C GLY A 173 3.81 16.59 -4.78
N GLU A 174 2.64 16.08 -5.16
CA GLU A 174 1.35 16.48 -4.60
C GLU A 174 0.89 15.59 -3.45
N GLY A 175 1.56 14.44 -3.24
CA GLY A 175 1.24 13.47 -2.20
C GLY A 175 0.34 12.33 -2.67
N ARG A 176 0.11 12.18 -3.99
CA ARG A 176 -0.61 11.04 -4.56
C ARG A 176 0.27 9.80 -4.48
N VAL A 177 -0.29 8.69 -4.00
CA VAL A 177 0.46 7.44 -3.82
C VAL A 177 0.71 6.80 -5.19
N LEU A 178 1.98 6.67 -5.56
CA LEU A 178 2.42 6.04 -6.80
C LEU A 178 2.73 4.56 -6.61
N TRP A 179 3.21 4.17 -5.42
CA TRP A 179 3.56 2.79 -5.13
C TRP A 179 3.82 2.56 -3.65
N CYS A 180 3.66 1.31 -3.21
CA CYS A 180 4.12 0.83 -1.92
C CYS A 180 4.89 -0.49 -2.06
N SER A 181 5.99 -0.60 -1.32
CA SER A 181 6.84 -1.79 -1.36
C SER A 181 6.20 -3.00 -0.67
N PRO A 182 6.67 -4.23 -0.98
CA PRO A 182 6.51 -5.35 -0.05
C PRO A 182 6.98 -4.96 1.34
N THR A 183 6.41 -5.61 2.35
CA THR A 183 6.77 -5.30 3.72
C THR A 183 8.06 -5.97 4.18
N LYS A 184 8.81 -5.29 5.04
CA LYS A 184 9.98 -5.81 5.77
C LYS A 184 9.70 -5.81 7.28
N PRO A 185 10.41 -6.63 8.07
CA PRO A 185 10.32 -6.56 9.53
C PRO A 185 10.64 -5.15 10.05
N GLY A 186 9.98 -4.73 11.13
CA GLY A 186 10.11 -3.39 11.69
C GLY A 186 11.52 -2.99 12.13
N SER A 187 12.40 -3.96 12.39
CA SER A 187 13.81 -3.69 12.71
C SER A 187 14.65 -3.26 11.50
N CYS A 188 14.14 -3.45 10.27
CA CYS A 188 14.83 -3.02 9.06
C CYS A 188 14.90 -1.49 8.99
N ALA A 189 16.11 -0.95 8.77
CA ALA A 189 16.32 0.46 8.50
C ALA A 189 15.77 0.83 7.12
N ASP A 190 15.17 2.02 7.00
CA ASP A 190 14.47 2.43 5.79
C ASP A 190 15.42 2.58 4.59
N ILE A 191 16.64 3.10 4.82
CA ILE A 191 17.70 3.10 3.80
C ILE A 191 18.10 1.70 3.32
N THR A 192 18.17 0.72 4.22
CA THR A 192 18.49 -0.66 3.86
C THR A 192 17.38 -1.27 3.02
N HIS A 193 16.12 -0.96 3.36
CA HIS A 193 14.99 -1.38 2.55
C HIS A 193 15.03 -0.79 1.15
N ALA A 194 15.28 0.52 1.01
CA ALA A 194 15.43 1.17 -0.30
C ALA A 194 16.56 0.56 -1.14
N ARG A 195 17.71 0.24 -0.53
CA ARG A 195 18.81 -0.47 -1.21
C ARG A 195 18.38 -1.86 -1.70
N GLN A 196 17.70 -2.64 -0.86
CA GLN A 196 17.21 -3.98 -1.21
C GLN A 196 16.14 -3.95 -2.31
N LEU A 197 15.39 -2.85 -2.43
CA LEU A 197 14.44 -2.62 -3.51
C LEU A 197 15.10 -2.19 -4.83
N GLY A 198 16.42 -2.02 -4.84
CA GLY A 198 17.18 -1.62 -6.04
C GLY A 198 17.11 -0.14 -6.37
N LEU A 199 16.60 0.72 -5.46
CA LEU A 199 16.41 2.16 -5.73
C LEU A 199 17.69 2.84 -6.23
N VAL A 200 18.85 2.46 -5.67
CA VAL A 200 20.15 3.00 -6.08
C VAL A 200 20.46 2.69 -7.54
N GLY A 201 20.30 1.43 -7.95
CA GLY A 201 20.54 1.01 -9.33
C GLY A 201 19.56 1.62 -10.32
N LEU A 202 18.27 1.67 -9.94
CA LEU A 202 17.22 2.29 -10.76
C LEU A 202 17.50 3.77 -10.99
N LEU A 203 17.94 4.51 -9.97
CA LEU A 203 18.28 5.91 -10.12
C LEU A 203 19.65 6.14 -10.78
N ALA A 204 20.59 5.20 -10.73
CA ALA A 204 21.87 5.36 -11.41
C ALA A 204 21.76 5.13 -12.93
N GLY A 205 21.02 4.09 -13.34
CA GLY A 205 20.85 3.72 -14.76
C GLY A 205 19.60 4.28 -15.43
N GLY A 206 18.66 4.84 -14.66
CA GLY A 206 17.37 5.33 -15.17
C GLY A 206 17.34 6.83 -15.49
N PRO A 207 16.15 7.35 -15.83
CA PRO A 207 15.96 8.76 -16.18
C PRO A 207 16.31 9.71 -15.02
N ALA A 208 16.60 10.98 -15.36
CA ALA A 208 16.93 11.99 -14.37
C ALA A 208 15.70 12.33 -13.49
N VAL A 209 15.62 11.69 -12.33
CA VAL A 209 14.55 11.88 -11.35
C VAL A 209 15.09 12.44 -10.06
N LYS A 210 14.38 13.42 -9.49
CA LYS A 210 14.60 13.89 -8.12
C LYS A 210 13.67 13.16 -7.16
N ILE A 211 14.24 12.56 -6.12
CA ILE A 211 13.51 11.92 -5.02
C ILE A 211 13.81 12.65 -3.71
N LEU A 212 12.79 13.17 -3.03
CA LEU A 212 12.92 13.70 -1.68
C LEU A 212 12.76 12.57 -0.65
N ALA A 213 13.61 12.53 0.38
CA ALA A 213 13.57 11.51 1.43
C ALA A 213 13.92 12.12 2.80
N ASP A 214 13.58 11.46 3.91
CA ASP A 214 13.96 11.95 5.24
C ASP A 214 15.42 11.67 5.61
N ALA A 215 15.80 12.05 6.83
CA ALA A 215 17.14 11.81 7.36
C ALA A 215 17.48 10.31 7.51
N GLY A 216 16.48 9.42 7.62
CA GLY A 216 16.67 7.97 7.66
C GLY A 216 17.20 7.38 6.36
N TYR A 217 17.20 8.14 5.26
CA TYR A 217 17.79 7.80 3.97
C TYR A 217 19.13 8.49 3.70
N GLN A 218 19.74 9.13 4.71
CA GLN A 218 21.05 9.79 4.55
C GLN A 218 22.11 8.81 4.05
N GLY A 219 22.89 9.26 3.06
CA GLY A 219 23.87 8.46 2.32
C GLY A 219 23.40 8.01 0.94
N LEU A 220 22.08 7.94 0.68
CA LEU A 220 21.59 7.62 -0.66
C LEU A 220 21.92 8.70 -1.70
N GLY A 221 21.99 9.97 -1.29
CA GLY A 221 22.37 11.06 -2.20
C GLY A 221 23.73 10.83 -2.86
N ALA A 222 24.74 10.44 -2.10
CA ALA A 222 26.06 10.11 -2.64
C ALA A 222 26.03 8.89 -3.58
N GLN A 223 25.23 7.86 -3.24
CA GLN A 223 25.10 6.64 -4.04
C GLN A 223 24.31 6.84 -5.34
N THR A 224 23.55 7.93 -5.46
CA THR A 224 22.62 8.19 -6.57
C THR A 224 22.97 9.45 -7.35
N GLY A 225 24.19 9.98 -7.20
CA GLY A 225 24.62 11.20 -7.89
C GLY A 225 23.76 12.43 -7.55
N GLY A 226 23.29 12.54 -6.32
CA GLY A 226 22.45 13.63 -5.84
C GLY A 226 20.96 13.52 -6.17
N ARG A 227 20.51 12.43 -6.81
CA ARG A 227 19.10 12.22 -7.16
C ARG A 227 18.20 12.02 -5.95
N VAL A 228 18.70 11.36 -4.89
CA VAL A 228 18.01 11.30 -3.59
C VAL A 228 18.45 12.45 -2.70
N VAL A 229 17.52 13.36 -2.39
CA VAL A 229 17.76 14.55 -1.58
C VAL A 229 17.17 14.38 -0.18
N THR A 230 18.06 14.33 0.80
CA THR A 230 17.74 14.29 2.24
C THR A 230 17.94 15.67 2.87
N PRO A 231 17.42 15.93 4.09
CA PRO A 231 17.68 17.19 4.79
C PRO A 231 19.19 17.44 4.95
N PRO A 232 19.63 18.71 5.03
CA PRO A 232 21.04 19.03 5.21
C PRO A 232 21.61 18.32 6.45
N HIS A 233 22.84 17.82 6.34
CA HIS A 233 23.55 17.25 7.47
C HIS A 233 24.02 18.36 8.40
N ARG A 234 23.76 18.24 9.70
CA ARG A 234 24.20 19.23 10.69
C ARG A 234 25.71 19.10 10.90
N LYS A 235 26.45 20.17 10.57
CA LYS A 235 27.92 20.23 10.65
C LYS A 235 28.40 20.40 12.08
N PHE A 236 27.75 21.28 12.85
CA PHE A 236 28.11 21.58 14.22
C PHE A 236 27.21 20.80 15.19
N LYS A 237 27.82 20.06 16.13
CA LYS A 237 27.08 19.34 17.19
C LYS A 237 26.81 20.20 18.42
N LYS A 238 27.67 21.19 18.68
CA LYS A 238 27.60 22.14 19.80
C LYS A 238 28.16 23.48 19.32
N ASN A 239 27.73 24.58 19.94
CA ASN A 239 28.26 25.94 19.75
C ASN A 239 28.35 26.35 18.27
N ALA A 240 27.28 26.11 17.51
CA ALA A 240 27.23 26.58 16.14
C ALA A 240 27.06 28.11 16.13
N PRO A 241 27.68 28.81 15.18
CA PRO A 241 27.41 30.24 15.00
C PRO A 241 25.92 30.49 14.67
N ASP A 242 25.36 31.61 15.13
CA ASP A 242 23.94 31.94 14.93
C ASP A 242 23.54 31.96 13.45
N TRP A 243 24.39 32.53 12.58
CA TRP A 243 24.17 32.54 11.14
C TRP A 243 24.03 31.12 10.56
N TYR A 244 24.72 30.14 11.14
CA TYR A 244 24.67 28.75 10.69
C TYR A 244 23.36 28.10 11.13
N GLU A 245 22.92 28.33 12.37
CA GLU A 245 21.64 27.81 12.86
C GLU A 245 20.48 28.34 12.01
N GLU A 246 20.44 29.66 11.75
CA GLU A 246 19.40 30.26 10.91
C GLU A 246 19.38 29.67 9.49
N MET A 247 20.55 29.54 8.85
CA MET A 247 20.68 28.93 7.54
C MET A 247 20.24 27.46 7.54
N TYR A 248 20.71 26.68 8.52
CA TYR A 248 20.39 25.27 8.66
C TYR A 248 18.89 25.05 8.87
N GLU A 249 18.28 25.81 9.78
CA GLU A 249 16.85 25.75 10.05
C GLU A 249 16.02 26.14 8.83
N ARG A 250 16.41 27.20 8.11
CA ARG A 250 15.75 27.61 6.86
C ARG A 250 15.77 26.48 5.82
N GLN A 251 16.93 25.87 5.59
CA GLN A 251 17.07 24.77 4.64
C GLN A 251 16.30 23.52 5.09
N ARG A 252 16.38 23.16 6.37
CA ARG A 252 15.64 22.03 6.95
C ARG A 252 14.13 22.25 6.82
N LYS A 253 13.63 23.45 7.12
CA LYS A 253 12.21 23.81 7.03
C LYS A 253 11.72 23.78 5.58
N ALA A 254 12.51 24.28 4.63
CA ALA A 254 12.21 24.21 3.20
C ALA A 254 12.19 22.77 2.66
N HIS A 255 13.07 21.89 3.15
CA HIS A 255 13.03 20.46 2.82
C HIS A 255 11.79 19.79 3.41
N SER A 256 11.53 20.00 4.69
CA SER A 256 10.38 19.43 5.40
C SER A 256 9.04 19.86 4.81
N SER A 257 8.89 21.13 4.40
CA SER A 257 7.65 21.64 3.82
C SER A 257 7.33 21.02 2.46
N ARG A 258 8.34 20.64 1.68
CA ARG A 258 8.14 19.90 0.43
C ARG A 258 7.83 18.43 0.69
N ARG A 259 8.46 17.83 1.70
CA ARG A 259 8.30 16.41 2.05
C ARG A 259 6.92 16.11 2.63
N ILE A 260 6.29 17.06 3.34
CA ILE A 260 5.02 16.87 4.08
C ILE A 260 3.90 16.19 3.23
N ARG A 261 3.95 16.35 1.91
CA ARG A 261 3.02 15.71 0.97
C ARG A 261 3.03 14.18 1.04
N VAL A 262 4.18 13.54 1.29
CA VAL A 262 4.21 12.08 1.51
C VAL A 262 3.52 11.68 2.81
N GLU A 263 3.57 12.54 3.84
CA GLU A 263 2.89 12.29 5.11
C GLU A 263 1.36 12.34 4.92
N HIS A 264 0.87 13.25 4.07
CA HIS A 264 -0.54 13.27 3.66
C HIS A 264 -0.93 11.99 2.91
N GLY A 265 -0.12 11.55 1.94
CA GLY A 265 -0.34 10.28 1.23
C GLY A 265 -0.38 9.07 2.19
N ILE A 266 0.55 9.02 3.14
CA ILE A 266 0.57 8.01 4.20
C ILE A 266 -0.65 8.12 5.11
N ALA A 267 -1.12 9.32 5.45
CA ALA A 267 -2.33 9.50 6.24
C ALA A 267 -3.55 8.94 5.51
N HIS A 268 -3.68 9.18 4.20
CA HIS A 268 -4.75 8.58 3.39
C HIS A 268 -4.65 7.05 3.34
N LEU A 269 -3.45 6.47 3.25
CA LEU A 269 -3.25 5.02 3.38
C LEU A 269 -3.69 4.53 4.76
N LYS A 270 -3.34 5.23 5.83
CA LYS A 270 -3.65 4.84 7.23
C LYS A 270 -5.12 5.01 7.60
N ASN A 271 -5.89 5.79 6.83
CA ASN A 271 -7.35 5.82 6.92
C ASN A 271 -7.98 4.47 6.53
N TRP A 272 -7.26 3.60 5.82
CA TRP A 272 -7.62 2.19 5.68
C TRP A 272 -7.14 1.44 6.92
N ARG A 273 -8.08 1.11 7.80
CA ARG A 273 -7.80 0.64 9.16
C ARG A 273 -7.04 -0.69 9.21
N ALA A 274 -7.06 -1.48 8.14
CA ALA A 274 -6.19 -2.67 8.03
C ALA A 274 -4.69 -2.33 8.12
N LEU A 275 -4.28 -1.09 7.78
CA LEU A 275 -2.90 -0.62 7.89
C LEU A 275 -2.57 0.03 9.25
N ALA A 276 -3.56 0.25 10.11
CA ALA A 276 -3.32 0.79 11.46
C ALA A 276 -2.80 -0.30 12.41
N ARG A 277 -3.50 -1.44 12.45
CA ARG A 277 -3.13 -2.62 13.24
C ARG A 277 -3.65 -3.88 12.57
N HIS A 278 -2.73 -4.77 12.19
CA HIS A 278 -3.07 -6.05 11.59
C HIS A 278 -2.99 -7.18 12.61
N LEU A 279 -4.12 -7.84 12.82
CA LEU A 279 -4.24 -8.98 13.73
C LEU A 279 -4.14 -10.33 13.01
N GLY A 280 -4.17 -10.33 11.68
CA GLY A 280 -4.10 -11.53 10.86
C GLY A 280 -2.69 -12.06 10.66
N ARG A 281 -2.56 -12.99 9.70
CA ARG A 281 -1.28 -13.53 9.29
C ARG A 281 -0.45 -12.47 8.56
N ARG A 282 0.83 -12.35 8.94
CA ARG A 282 1.74 -11.30 8.45
C ARG A 282 2.22 -11.52 7.02
N GLU A 283 2.22 -12.76 6.53
CA GLU A 283 2.61 -13.07 5.13
C GLU A 283 1.74 -12.33 4.11
N HIS A 284 0.52 -11.94 4.48
CA HIS A 284 -0.40 -11.21 3.61
C HIS A 284 -0.20 -9.69 3.63
N MET A 285 0.71 -9.16 4.43
CA MET A 285 0.80 -7.71 4.62
C MET A 285 1.35 -6.99 3.39
N SER A 286 2.27 -7.61 2.65
CA SER A 286 2.74 -7.07 1.37
C SER A 286 1.59 -6.89 0.38
N ASP A 287 0.72 -7.88 0.24
CA ASP A 287 -0.46 -7.79 -0.63
C ASP A 287 -1.48 -6.78 -0.08
N THR A 288 -1.67 -6.75 1.24
CA THR A 288 -2.62 -5.83 1.88
C THR A 288 -2.24 -4.37 1.62
N VAL A 289 -0.96 -4.03 1.80
CA VAL A 289 -0.45 -2.67 1.55
C VAL A 289 -0.59 -2.30 0.07
N ARG A 290 -0.20 -3.18 -0.84
CA ARG A 290 -0.27 -2.94 -2.29
C ARG A 290 -1.71 -2.83 -2.78
N ALA A 291 -2.61 -3.69 -2.31
CA ALA A 291 -4.03 -3.62 -2.63
C ALA A 291 -4.61 -2.26 -2.19
N ILE A 292 -4.32 -1.82 -0.97
CA ILE A 292 -4.81 -0.54 -0.46
C ILE A 292 -4.21 0.65 -1.23
N ALA A 293 -2.93 0.60 -1.60
CA ALA A 293 -2.31 1.62 -2.44
C ALA A 293 -2.97 1.71 -3.82
N GLY A 294 -3.26 0.56 -4.45
CA GLY A 294 -3.99 0.50 -5.71
C GLY A 294 -5.42 1.03 -5.62
N LEU A 295 -6.15 0.67 -4.56
CA LEU A 295 -7.51 1.17 -4.33
C LEU A 295 -7.55 2.68 -4.04
N LEU A 296 -6.62 3.17 -3.23
CA LEU A 296 -6.53 4.58 -2.89
C LEU A 296 -6.21 5.43 -4.12
N SER A 297 -5.20 5.04 -4.90
CA SER A 297 -4.81 5.77 -6.11
C SER A 297 -5.93 5.76 -7.16
N HIS A 298 -6.61 4.63 -7.37
CA HIS A 298 -7.79 4.55 -8.25
C HIS A 298 -8.89 5.53 -7.83
N GLN A 299 -9.22 5.58 -6.53
CA GLN A 299 -10.22 6.54 -6.05
C GLN A 299 -9.76 7.99 -6.20
N GLN A 300 -8.48 8.30 -5.96
CA GLN A 300 -7.94 9.65 -6.12
C GLN A 300 -8.02 10.12 -7.58
N ILE A 301 -7.77 9.22 -8.55
CA ILE A 301 -7.93 9.54 -9.97
C ILE A 301 -9.41 9.76 -10.31
N ALA A 302 -10.32 8.92 -9.81
CA ALA A 302 -11.76 9.13 -10.01
C ALA A 302 -12.24 10.47 -9.47
N ASP A 303 -11.83 10.84 -8.24
CA ASP A 303 -12.16 12.14 -7.65
C ASP A 303 -11.64 13.32 -8.49
N LEU A 304 -10.44 13.20 -9.09
CA LEU A 304 -9.86 14.21 -9.97
C LEU A 304 -10.62 14.33 -11.29
N THR A 305 -10.97 13.22 -11.93
CA THR A 305 -11.72 13.23 -13.20
C THR A 305 -13.10 13.84 -13.01
N SER A 306 -13.79 13.52 -11.91
CA SER A 306 -15.09 14.14 -11.59
C SER A 306 -14.96 15.65 -11.36
N ALA A 307 -13.91 16.11 -10.67
CA ALA A 307 -13.69 17.53 -10.42
C ALA A 307 -13.36 18.34 -11.69
N GLN A 308 -12.83 17.69 -12.74
CA GLN A 308 -12.55 18.33 -14.03
C GLN A 308 -13.79 18.44 -14.94
N GLN A 309 -14.85 17.69 -14.63
CA GLN A 309 -16.11 17.68 -15.39
C GLN A 309 -17.18 18.63 -14.82
N MET A 310 -16.92 19.21 -13.64
CA MET A 310 -17.75 20.24 -12.99
C MET A 310 -17.20 21.63 -13.29
#